data_AF-A0A1G3LFF2-F1
#
_entry.id   AF-A0A1G3LFF2-F1
#
_cell.length_a   1.000
_cell.length_b   1.000
_cell.length_c   1.000
_cell.angle_alpha   90.00
_cell.angle_beta   90.00
_cell.angle_gamma   90.00
#
_symmetry.space_group_name_H-M   'P 1'
#
loop_
_entity.id
_entity.type
_entity.pdbx_description
1 polymer ?
#
loop_
_entity_poly.entity_id
_entity_poly.type
_entity_poly.pdbx_seq_one_letter_code
_entity_poly.pdbx_strand_id
1 'polypeptide(L)'
;MELKYISSVIKLELDQDKCIGCGMCVNVCPHNVFEMENKKAKIINKDLCMECGACKKNCPAMAIEANNGVGCAYAIINGMIKGKKATCGDDDEASSCGNNNKKKSSCGCG
;
A
#
# COMPACT_ATOMS: atom_id res chain seq x y z
N MET A 1 17.95 -17.51 -4.09
CA MET A 1 17.91 -16.63 -2.90
C MET A 1 16.46 -16.24 -2.72
N GLU A 2 15.79 -16.75 -1.69
CA GLU A 2 14.36 -16.50 -1.43
C GLU A 2 14.27 -15.27 -0.52
N LEU A 3 13.97 -14.10 -1.09
CA LEU A 3 13.85 -12.85 -0.34
C LEU A 3 12.48 -12.78 0.34
N LYS A 4 12.37 -13.31 1.56
CA LYS A 4 11.18 -13.15 2.41
C LYS A 4 11.30 -11.88 3.24
N TYR A 5 10.41 -10.92 3.01
CA TYR A 5 10.24 -9.74 3.86
C TYR A 5 9.31 -10.16 5.00
N ILE A 6 9.86 -10.36 6.21
CA ILE A 6 9.18 -10.60 7.50
C ILE A 6 7.79 -11.25 7.40
N SER A 7 7.69 -12.53 7.78
CA SER A 7 6.44 -13.28 7.66
C SER A 7 5.28 -12.65 8.43
N SER A 8 4.11 -12.61 7.81
CA SER A 8 2.81 -12.31 8.43
C SER A 8 2.56 -10.90 9.02
N VAL A 9 3.46 -9.93 8.78
CA VAL A 9 3.26 -8.53 9.25
C VAL A 9 2.58 -7.62 8.23
N ILE A 10 2.41 -8.09 7.00
CA ILE A 10 1.90 -7.29 5.89
C ILE A 10 0.37 -7.31 5.87
N LYS A 11 -0.22 -6.11 5.77
CA LYS A 11 -1.65 -5.93 5.51
C LYS A 11 -1.89 -5.86 4.00
N LEU A 12 -2.23 -7.00 3.42
CA LEU A 12 -2.61 -7.13 2.02
C LEU A 12 -3.82 -8.06 1.90
N GLU A 13 -4.93 -7.53 1.38
CA GLU A 13 -6.19 -8.25 1.24
C GLU A 13 -6.77 -8.04 -0.17
N LEU A 14 -7.45 -9.08 -0.67
CA LEU A 14 -8.12 -9.07 -1.97
C LEU A 14 -9.56 -9.55 -1.80
N ASP A 15 -10.49 -8.66 -2.10
CA ASP A 15 -11.92 -8.92 -2.17
C ASP A 15 -12.23 -9.65 -3.48
N GLN A 16 -12.53 -10.94 -3.38
CA GLN A 16 -12.81 -11.79 -4.55
C GLN A 16 -14.13 -11.40 -5.23
N ASP A 17 -15.10 -10.86 -4.51
CA ASP A 17 -16.41 -10.52 -5.08
C ASP A 17 -16.33 -9.28 -5.96
N LYS A 18 -15.47 -8.32 -5.57
CA LYS A 18 -15.18 -7.13 -6.39
C LYS A 18 -14.18 -7.39 -7.52
N CYS A 19 -13.41 -8.48 -7.46
CA CYS A 19 -12.39 -8.75 -8.46
C CYS A 19 -13.01 -9.05 -9.84
N ILE A 20 -12.84 -8.13 -10.78
CA ILE A 20 -13.28 -8.27 -12.18
C ILE A 20 -12.29 -9.03 -13.07
N GLY A 21 -11.17 -9.52 -12.53
CA GLY A 21 -10.21 -10.32 -13.30
C GLY A 21 -9.32 -9.56 -14.29
N CYS A 22 -9.17 -8.23 -14.16
CA CYS A 22 -8.45 -7.42 -15.14
C CYS A 22 -6.92 -7.65 -15.22
N GLY A 23 -6.32 -8.36 -14.26
CA GLY A 23 -4.87 -8.66 -14.26
C GLY A 23 -3.93 -7.52 -13.92
N MET A 24 -4.41 -6.29 -13.71
CA MET A 24 -3.54 -5.12 -13.42
C MET A 24 -2.62 -5.34 -12.22
N CYS A 25 -3.11 -5.98 -11.15
CA CYS A 25 -2.31 -6.28 -9.96
C CYS A 25 -1.11 -7.20 -10.24
N VAL A 26 -1.23 -8.13 -11.19
CA VAL A 26 -0.14 -9.00 -11.63
C VAL A 26 0.88 -8.19 -12.43
N ASN A 27 0.42 -7.33 -13.34
CA ASN A 27 1.28 -6.53 -14.20
C ASN A 27 2.11 -5.48 -13.43
N VAL A 28 1.54 -4.87 -12.39
CA VAL A 28 2.20 -3.77 -11.66
C VAL A 28 3.01 -4.25 -10.44
N CYS A 29 2.95 -5.53 -10.08
CA CYS A 29 3.66 -6.06 -8.92
C CYS A 29 5.02 -6.62 -9.32
N PRO A 30 6.15 -5.94 -9.03
CA PRO A 30 7.47 -6.43 -9.42
C PRO A 30 7.95 -7.61 -8.57
N HIS A 31 7.23 -7.93 -7.49
CA HIS A 31 7.52 -9.04 -6.58
C HIS A 31 6.64 -10.26 -6.80
N ASN A 32 5.80 -10.25 -7.85
CA ASN A 32 4.93 -11.37 -8.23
C ASN A 32 4.10 -11.90 -7.05
N VAL A 33 3.47 -11.00 -6.28
CA VAL A 33 2.61 -11.37 -5.14
C VAL A 33 1.28 -11.98 -5.62
N PHE A 34 0.89 -11.71 -6.86
CA PHE A 34 -0.38 -12.08 -7.44
C PHE A 34 -0.22 -13.01 -8.64
N GLU A 35 -1.19 -13.91 -8.81
CA GLU A 35 -1.39 -14.70 -10.04
C GLU A 35 -2.86 -14.66 -10.47
N MET A 36 -3.14 -15.07 -11.71
CA MET A 36 -4.50 -15.22 -12.22
C MET A 36 -4.94 -16.67 -12.11
N GLU A 37 -6.02 -16.92 -11.37
CA GLU A 37 -6.64 -18.24 -11.21
C GLU A 37 -8.16 -18.11 -11.39
N ASN A 38 -8.79 -18.99 -12.18
CA ASN A 38 -10.24 -18.97 -12.41
C ASN A 38 -10.80 -17.60 -12.86
N LYS A 39 -10.05 -16.89 -13.72
CA LYS A 39 -10.38 -15.53 -14.20
C LYS A 39 -10.40 -14.45 -13.11
N LYS A 40 -9.90 -14.72 -11.90
CA LYS A 40 -9.73 -13.74 -10.83
C LYS A 40 -8.26 -13.69 -10.39
N ALA A 41 -7.90 -12.61 -9.73
CA ALA A 41 -6.58 -12.51 -9.11
C ALA A 41 -6.54 -13.36 -7.82
N LYS A 42 -5.37 -13.86 -7.47
CA LYS A 42 -5.10 -14.59 -6.23
C LYS A 42 -3.78 -14.15 -5.65
N ILE A 43 -3.73 -13.98 -4.33
CA ILE A 43 -2.48 -13.71 -3.60
C ILE A 43 -1.76 -15.04 -3.42
N ILE A 44 -0.56 -15.17 -3.98
CA ILE A 44 0.24 -16.39 -3.89
C ILE A 44 1.20 -16.38 -2.70
N ASN A 45 1.81 -15.22 -2.43
CA ASN A 45 2.69 -15.05 -1.29
C ASN A 45 2.71 -13.59 -0.84
N LYS A 46 2.01 -13.30 0.25
CA LYS A 46 1.95 -11.95 0.82
C LYS A 46 3.29 -11.49 1.41
N ASP A 47 4.18 -12.40 1.80
CA ASP A 47 5.49 -12.09 2.42
C ASP A 47 6.52 -11.56 1.39
N LEU A 48 6.16 -11.54 0.10
CA LEU A 48 6.93 -10.88 -0.95
C LEU A 48 6.51 -9.42 -1.15
N CYS A 49 5.42 -8.98 -0.53
CA CYS A 49 4.89 -7.64 -0.72
C CYS A 49 5.73 -6.61 0.03
N MET A 50 6.34 -5.68 -0.71
CA MET A 50 7.08 -4.56 -0.13
C MET A 50 6.19 -3.37 0.29
N GLU A 51 4.86 -3.56 0.33
CA GLU A 51 3.88 -2.52 0.70
C GLU A 51 4.01 -1.22 -0.12
N CYS A 52 4.25 -1.34 -1.44
CA CYS A 52 4.38 -0.19 -2.34
C CYS A 52 3.04 0.43 -2.77
N GLY A 53 1.93 -0.29 -2.58
CA GLY A 53 0.58 0.16 -2.92
C GLY A 53 0.25 0.24 -4.41
N ALA A 54 1.14 -0.20 -5.31
CA ALA A 54 0.92 -0.12 -6.76
C ALA A 54 -0.33 -0.91 -7.22
N CYS A 55 -0.55 -2.11 -6.66
CA CYS A 55 -1.69 -2.95 -6.97
C CYS A 55 -3.03 -2.29 -6.57
N LYS A 56 -3.10 -1.68 -5.38
CA LYS A 56 -4.28 -0.92 -4.90
C LYS A 56 -4.58 0.27 -5.79
N LYS A 57 -3.56 1.09 -6.12
CA LYS A 57 -3.73 2.29 -6.97
C LYS A 57 -4.20 1.98 -8.39
N ASN A 58 -3.84 0.82 -8.93
CA ASN A 58 -4.17 0.42 -10.30
C ASN A 58 -5.35 -0.55 -10.38
N CYS A 59 -6.02 -0.87 -9.27
CA CYS A 59 -7.19 -1.74 -9.31
C CYS A 59 -8.45 -0.94 -9.69
N PRO A 60 -8.99 -1.08 -10.91
CA PRO A 60 -10.17 -0.32 -11.32
C PRO A 60 -11.43 -0.69 -10.52
N ALA A 61 -11.48 -1.90 -9.97
CA ALA A 61 -12.60 -2.38 -9.17
C ALA A 61 -12.44 -2.11 -7.66
N MET A 62 -11.33 -1.47 -7.25
CA MET A 62 -11.02 -1.20 -5.84
C MET A 62 -11.10 -2.46 -4.96
N ALA A 63 -10.71 -3.61 -5.51
CA ALA A 63 -10.81 -4.92 -4.86
C ALA A 63 -9.62 -5.22 -3.92
N ILE A 64 -8.59 -4.37 -3.88
CA ILE A 64 -7.34 -4.62 -3.15
C ILE A 64 -7.17 -3.59 -2.03
N GLU A 65 -6.96 -4.08 -0.81
CA GLU A 65 -6.55 -3.27 0.32
C GLU A 65 -5.07 -3.56 0.64
N ALA A 66 -4.27 -2.50 0.73
CA ALA A 66 -2.84 -2.57 1.02
C ALA A 66 -2.42 -1.32 1.79
N ASN A 67 -1.61 -1.51 2.84
CA ASN A 67 -0.92 -0.41 3.51
C ASN A 67 0.29 0.04 2.68
N ASN A 68 0.69 1.30 2.85
CA ASN A 68 1.96 1.80 2.32
C ASN A 68 2.98 1.81 3.46
N GLY A 69 3.90 0.84 3.47
CA GLY A 69 4.80 0.53 4.59
C GLY A 69 5.97 1.49 4.81
N VAL A 70 6.05 2.59 4.06
CA VAL A 70 7.18 3.55 4.13
C VAL A 70 6.76 4.97 4.53
N GLY A 71 5.61 5.12 5.20
CA GLY A 71 5.05 6.44 5.55
C GLY A 71 6.05 7.39 6.23
N CYS A 72 6.81 6.92 7.21
CA CYS A 72 7.81 7.73 7.91
C CYS A 72 8.98 8.13 7.00
N ALA A 73 9.54 7.20 6.22
CA ALA A 73 10.64 7.49 5.31
C ALA A 73 10.18 8.46 4.19
N TYR A 74 8.98 8.25 3.64
CA TYR A 74 8.37 9.14 2.66
C TYR A 74 8.18 10.56 3.22
N ALA A 75 7.72 10.69 4.47
CA ALA A 75 7.56 11.98 5.13
C ALA A 75 8.90 12.71 5.27
N ILE A 76 9.96 12.01 5.71
CA ILE A 76 11.31 12.58 5.85
C ILE A 76 11.86 13.05 4.49
N ILE A 77 11.78 12.20 3.46
CA ILE A 77 12.25 12.53 2.11
C ILE A 77 11.52 13.74 1.54
N ASN A 78 10.18 13.78 1.65
CA ASN A 78 9.41 14.92 1.19
C ASN A 78 9.64 16.17 2.02
N GLY A 79 9.91 16.01 3.31
CA GLY A 79 10.31 17.10 4.17
C GLY A 79 11.60 17.76 3.71
N MET A 80 12.60 16.94 3.35
CA MET A 80 13.85 17.42 2.77
C MET A 80 13.64 18.12 1.42
N ILE A 81 12.79 17.56 0.54
CA ILE A 81 12.52 18.14 -0.78
C ILE A 81 11.74 19.47 -0.67
N LYS A 82 10.75 19.54 0.22
CA LYS A 82 9.83 20.68 0.34
C LYS A 82 10.26 21.71 1.39
N GLY A 83 11.38 21.48 2.08
CA GLY A 83 11.84 22.32 3.19
C GLY A 83 10.89 22.34 4.40
N LYS A 84 10.05 21.30 4.57
CA LYS A 84 9.09 21.18 5.67
C LYS A 84 9.53 20.09 6.65
N LYS A 85 9.36 20.30 7.95
CA LYS A 85 9.67 19.26 8.94
C LYS A 85 8.65 18.13 8.85
N ALA A 86 9.11 16.89 8.68
CA ALA A 86 8.25 15.73 8.87
C ALA A 86 7.96 15.61 10.37
N THR A 87 6.71 15.80 10.76
CA THR A 87 6.28 15.66 12.15
C THR A 87 5.52 14.35 12.31
N CYS A 88 5.90 13.56 13.32
CA CYS A 88 4.94 12.65 13.95
C CYS A 88 4.02 13.55 14.77
N GLY A 89 2.71 13.49 14.49
CA GLY A 89 1.74 14.50 14.95
C GLY A 89 1.93 14.91 16.40
N ASP A 90 2.16 16.21 16.61
CA ASP A 90 1.16 17.15 17.11
C ASP A 90 1.49 18.52 16.48
N ASP A 91 0.48 19.36 16.33
CA ASP A 91 0.53 20.78 15.91
C ASP A 91 0.54 21.06 14.38
N ASP A 92 -0.67 21.36 13.89
CA ASP A 92 -1.05 22.25 12.79
C ASP A 92 -0.32 22.18 11.42
N GLU A 93 -1.08 21.63 10.45
CA GLU A 93 -0.97 21.83 9.00
C GLU A 93 0.32 21.39 8.29
N ALA A 94 0.67 20.11 8.42
CA ALA A 94 1.31 19.37 7.33
C ALA A 94 0.88 17.90 7.31
N SER A 95 -0.28 17.61 6.70
CA SER A 95 -0.80 16.26 6.51
C SER A 95 0.15 15.42 5.63
N SER A 96 1.16 14.80 6.25
CA SER A 96 2.12 13.92 5.58
C SER A 96 1.79 12.43 5.70
N CYS A 97 0.57 12.10 6.12
CA CYS A 97 -0.05 10.81 5.80
C CYS A 97 -1.27 11.11 4.96
N GLY A 98 -1.24 10.64 3.71
CA GLY A 98 -2.15 11.11 2.67
C GLY A 98 -3.62 10.98 3.06
N ASN A 99 -4.38 12.05 2.82
CA ASN A 99 -5.55 11.92 1.98
C ASN A 99 -5.98 13.27 1.40
N ASN A 100 -6.31 13.26 0.11
CA ASN A 100 -7.17 14.29 -0.46
C ASN A 100 -8.54 14.12 0.21
N ASN A 101 -8.98 15.13 0.96
CA ASN A 101 -10.28 15.21 1.63
C ASN A 101 -10.53 14.17 2.74
N LYS A 102 -10.11 14.48 3.97
CA LYS A 102 -11.01 14.61 5.15
C LYS A 102 -10.17 14.89 6.40
N LYS A 103 -10.56 15.91 7.15
CA LYS A 103 -10.22 16.06 8.57
C LYS A 103 -10.51 14.73 9.26
N LYS A 104 -9.49 14.09 9.83
CA LYS A 104 -9.57 13.35 11.10
C LYS A 104 -8.17 12.94 11.56
N SER A 105 -7.83 13.50 12.71
CA SER A 105 -6.88 13.06 13.72
C SER A 105 -6.67 11.54 13.77
N SER A 106 -5.44 11.15 14.10
CA SER A 106 -4.90 9.78 14.20
C SER A 106 -4.43 9.19 12.87
N CYS A 107 -3.13 9.36 12.61
CA CYS A 107 -2.36 8.28 12.00
C CYS A 107 -2.43 7.09 12.95
N GLY A 108 -3.36 6.17 12.70
CA GLY A 108 -3.39 4.89 13.41
C GLY A 108 -2.21 4.03 12.97
N CYS A 109 -1.11 4.07 13.73
CA CYS A 109 -0.22 2.93 13.84
C CYS A 109 -0.87 1.97 14.83
N GLY A 110 -1.66 1.03 14.30
CA GLY A 110 -2.26 -0.09 15.02
C GLY A 110 -2.32 -1.30 14.11
#